data_AF-A0A429VCP3-F1
#
_entry.id   AF-A0A429VCP3-F1
#
_cell.length_a   1.000
_cell.length_b   1.000
_cell.length_c   1.000
_cell.angle_alpha   90.00
_cell.angle_beta   90.00
_cell.angle_gamma   90.00
#
_symmetry.space_group_name_H-M   'P 1'
#
loop_
_entity.id
_entity.type
_entity.pdbx_description
1 polymer ?
#
loop_
_entity_poly.entity_id
_entity_poly.type
_entity_poly.pdbx_seq_one_letter_code
_entity_poly.pdbx_strand_id
1 'polypeptide(L)' 'MDLPPPSSMPPEELRAAMRALGYRTQADLAQAIGVSRSAVSLWLEGKIGVPRPVAMLLRMLIAAQRRAY' A
#
# COMPACT_ATOMS: atom_id res chain seq x y z
N MET A 1 6.98 5.29 23.79
CA MET A 1 7.23 5.32 22.33
C MET A 1 6.17 4.43 21.71
N ASP A 2 5.05 5.01 21.28
CA ASP A 2 3.93 4.24 20.72
C ASP A 2 4.31 3.84 19.29
N LEU A 3 4.88 2.64 19.14
CA LEU A 3 5.10 2.06 17.82
C LEU A 3 3.71 1.71 17.26
N PRO A 4 3.36 2.14 16.04
CA PRO A 4 2.11 1.71 15.43
C PRO A 4 2.03 0.19 15.46
N PRO A 5 0.85 -0.40 15.71
CA PRO A 5 0.71 -1.83 15.91
C PRO A 5 1.38 -2.60 14.75
N PRO A 6 2.04 -3.74 15.02
CA PRO A 6 2.89 -4.51 14.07
C PRO A 6 2.13 -5.15 12.89
N SER A 7 0.98 -4.62 12.54
CA SER A 7 0.02 -5.12 11.55
C SER A 7 -0.29 -4.16 10.41
N SER A 8 0.36 -3.01 10.36
CA SER A 8 0.18 -1.99 9.30
C SER A 8 1.39 -1.93 8.38
N MET A 9 1.17 -1.91 7.07
CA MET A 9 2.24 -1.68 6.09
C MET A 9 2.76 -0.23 6.26
N PRO A 10 4.07 -0.01 6.49
CA PRO A 10 4.63 1.32 6.65
C PRO A 10 4.64 2.09 5.33
N PRO A 11 4.74 3.43 5.36
CA PRO A 11 4.73 4.27 4.16
C PRO A 11 5.80 3.88 3.13
N GLU A 12 6.98 3.51 3.59
CA GLU A 12 8.08 3.08 2.71
C GLU A 12 7.77 1.77 1.98
N GLU A 13 7.16 0.80 2.67
CA GLU A 13 6.71 -0.45 2.05
C GLU A 13 5.58 -0.17 1.05
N LEU A 14 4.66 0.74 1.37
CA LEU A 14 3.60 1.16 0.45
C LEU A 14 4.18 1.81 -0.82
N ARG A 15 5.17 2.71 -0.69
CA ARG A 15 5.88 3.31 -1.83
C ARG A 15 6.59 2.25 -2.67
N ALA A 16 7.22 1.26 -2.04
CA ALA A 16 7.84 0.15 -2.74
C ALA A 16 6.81 -0.70 -3.49
N ALA A 17 5.66 -0.99 -2.86
CA ALA A 17 4.56 -1.73 -3.47
C ALA A 17 3.98 -1.00 -4.70
N MET A 18 3.76 0.31 -4.61
CA MET A 18 3.32 1.13 -5.74
C MET A 18 4.30 1.04 -6.92
N ARG A 19 5.60 1.17 -6.66
CA ARG A 19 6.64 1.05 -7.70
C ARG A 19 6.68 -0.34 -8.33
N ALA A 20 6.60 -1.40 -7.52
CA ALA A 20 6.61 -2.78 -8.01
C ALA A 20 5.41 -3.07 -8.93
N LEU A 21 4.22 -2.63 -8.52
CA LEU A 21 2.98 -2.82 -9.27
C LEU A 21 2.80 -1.84 -10.44
N GLY A 22 3.73 -0.89 -10.62
CA GLY A 22 3.69 0.09 -11.70
C GLY A 22 2.74 1.27 -11.47
N TYR A 23 2.20 1.43 -10.25
CA TYR A 23 1.29 2.53 -9.94
C TYR A 23 2.05 3.85 -9.82
N ARG A 24 1.74 4.80 -10.70
CA ARG A 24 2.48 6.08 -10.80
C ARG A 24 1.95 7.18 -9.90
N THR A 25 0.68 7.11 -9.51
CA THR A 25 0.03 8.14 -8.70
C THR A 25 -0.76 7.54 -7.53
N GLN A 26 -1.05 8.35 -6.52
CA GLN A 26 -1.93 7.94 -5.42
C GLN A 26 -3.34 7.60 -5.90
N ALA A 27 -3.84 8.31 -6.92
CA ALA A 27 -5.17 8.09 -7.48
C ALA A 27 -5.25 6.74 -8.20
N ASP A 28 -4.20 6.38 -8.91
CA ASP A 28 -4.08 5.10 -9.63
C ASP A 28 -4.12 3.91 -8.66
N LEU A 29 -3.30 3.94 -7.61
CA LEU A 29 -3.39 2.95 -6.52
C LEU A 29 -4.79 2.93 -5.90
N ALA A 30 -5.37 4.10 -5.60
CA ALA A 30 -6.65 4.20 -4.91
C ALA A 30 -7.79 3.58 -5.74
N GLN A 31 -7.83 3.84 -7.05
CA GLN A 31 -8.78 3.23 -7.97
C GLN A 31 -8.60 1.71 -8.04
N ALA A 32 -7.36 1.24 -8.14
CA ALA A 32 -7.07 -0.19 -8.26
C ALA A 32 -7.53 -1.02 -7.05
N ILE A 33 -7.50 -0.46 -5.84
CA ILE A 33 -7.90 -1.14 -4.60
C ILE A 33 -9.27 -0.70 -4.07
N GLY A 34 -9.97 0.20 -4.78
CA GLY A 34 -11.31 0.67 -4.40
C GLY A 34 -11.38 1.57 -3.16
N VAL A 35 -10.37 2.42 -2.94
CA VAL A 35 -10.35 3.40 -1.83
C VAL A 35 -10.24 4.84 -2.33
N SER A 36 -10.39 5.81 -1.44
CA SER A 36 -10.21 7.23 -1.78
C SER A 36 -8.73 7.62 -1.87
N ARG A 37 -8.38 8.53 -2.78
CA ARG A 37 -7.02 9.12 -2.88
C ARG A 37 -6.55 9.68 -1.53
N SER A 38 -7.43 10.35 -0.79
CA SER A 38 -7.10 10.94 0.51
C SER A 38 -6.65 9.89 1.53
N ALA A 39 -7.23 8.68 1.51
CA ALA A 39 -6.79 7.59 2.37
C ALA A 39 -5.34 7.17 2.04
N VAL A 40 -5.01 7.06 0.75
CA VAL A 40 -3.65 6.77 0.29
C VAL A 40 -2.67 7.86 0.69
N SER A 41 -3.06 9.15 0.61
CA SER A 41 -2.22 10.26 1.09
C SER A 41 -1.90 10.13 2.57
N LEU A 42 -2.91 9.86 3.40
CA LEU A 42 -2.73 9.70 4.85
C LEU A 42 -1.83 8.52 5.20
N TRP A 43 -1.89 7.42 4.44
CA TRP A 43 -0.99 6.28 4.59
C TRP A 43 0.45 6.62 4.23
N LEU A 44 0.67 7.32 3.11
CA LEU A 44 2.01 7.73 2.66
C LEU A 44 2.64 8.79 3.55
N GLU A 45 1.82 9.62 4.19
CA GLU A 45 2.24 10.60 5.21
C GLU A 45 2.49 9.93 6.57
N GLY A 46 2.15 8.64 6.74
CA GLY A 46 2.30 7.93 8.00
C GLY A 46 1.33 8.39 9.10
N LYS A 47 0.34 9.22 8.76
CA LYS A 47 -0.70 9.70 9.69
C LYS A 47 -1.63 8.58 10.12
N ILE A 48 -1.88 7.63 9.22
CA ILE A 48 -2.70 6.44 9.47
C ILE A 48 -1.97 5.23 8.91
N GLY A 49 -1.97 4.11 9.62
CA GLY A 49 -1.43 2.85 9.10
C GLY A 49 -2.28 2.28 7.97
N VAL A 50 -1.65 1.67 6.97
CA VAL A 50 -2.36 0.94 5.92
C VAL A 50 -3.15 -0.21 6.55
N PRO A 51 -4.46 -0.36 6.27
CA PRO A 51 -5.27 -1.45 6.80
C PRO A 51 -4.69 -2.82 6.42
N ARG A 52 -4.70 -3.76 7.36
CA ARG A 52 -4.14 -5.11 7.17
C ARG A 52 -4.66 -5.83 5.91
N PRO A 53 -5.96 -5.77 5.55
CA PRO A 53 -6.45 -6.39 4.31
C PRO A 53 -5.83 -5.78 3.05
N VAL A 54 -5.65 -4.46 3.02
CA VAL A 54 -5.01 -3.74 1.90
C VAL A 54 -3.54 -4.13 1.81
N ALA A 55 -2.84 -4.18 2.94
CA ALA A 55 -1.45 -4.64 2.98
C ALA A 55 -1.29 -6.08 2.46
N MET A 56 -2.20 -6.98 2.84
CA MET A 56 -2.22 -8.36 2.34
C MET A 56 -2.47 -8.41 0.83
N LEU A 57 -3.44 -7.66 0.33
CA LEU A 57 -3.75 -7.58 -1.10
C LEU A 57 -2.52 -7.13 -1.91
N LEU A 58 -1.88 -6.02 -1.51
CA LEU A 58 -0.71 -5.49 -2.21
C LEU A 58 0.45 -6.51 -2.24
N ARG A 59 0.72 -7.17 -1.10
CA ARG A 59 1.73 -8.23 -1.03
C ARG A 59 1.40 -9.42 -1.92
N MET A 60 0.13 -9.83 -1.99
CA MET A 60 -0.33 -10.91 -2.87
C MET A 60 -0.18 -10.54 -4.35
N LEU A 61 -0.53 -9.31 -4.75
CA LEU A 61 -0.35 -8.83 -6.12
C LEU A 61 1.13 -8.83 -6.53
N ILE A 62 2.03 -8.35 -5.66
CA ILE A 62 3.48 -8.37 -5.91
C ILE A 62 3.99 -9.81 -6.04
N ALA A 63 3.57 -10.70 -5.13
CA ALA A 63 3.97 -12.10 -5.17
C ALA A 63 3.48 -12.80 -6.45
N ALA A 64 2.28 -12.47 -6.93
CA ALA A 64 1.75 -12.98 -8.19
C ALA A 64 2.53 -12.47 -9.41
N GLN A 65 2.86 -11.18 -9.46
CA GLN A 65 3.64 -10.57 -10.54
C GLN A 65 5.03 -11.22 -10.70
N ARG A 66 5.68 -11.57 -9.58
CA ARG A 66 7.00 -12.24 -9.58
C ARG A 66 6.98 -13.67 -10.13
N ARG A 67 5.83 -14.35 -10.14
CA ARG A 67 5.71 -15.71 -10.69
C ARG A 67 5.42 -15.72 -12.20
N ALA A 68 5.03 -14.59 -12.76
CA ALA A 68 4.63 -14.47 -14.16
C ALA A 68 5.81 -14.20 -15.12
N TYR A 69 7.03 -14.10 -14.59
CA TYR A 69 8.28 -13.88 -15.32
C TYR A 69 9.29 -14.94 -14.87
#